data_AF-A0A8S3QB83-F1
#
_entry.id   AF-A0A8S3QB83-F1
#
_cell.length_a   1.000
_cell.length_b   1.000
_cell.length_c   1.000
_cell.angle_alpha   90.00
_cell.angle_beta   90.00
_cell.angle_gamma   90.00
#
_symmetry.space_group_name_H-M   'P 1'
#
loop_
_entity.id
_entity.type
_entity.pdbx_description
1 polymer ?
#
loop_
_entity_poly.entity_id
_entity_poly.type
_entity_poly.pdbx_seq_one_letter_code
_entity_poly.pdbx_strand_id
1 'polypeptide(L)'
;MHTEIKAVRWASSKSRALKAVCQDLHITASHMEEILNKSKRADEVGQAKVILGDLTQVKFVKYIHLMLDVLGAISATSKLFQVKDLMIFEVKAAMDTLFSKIHAMRQEPGENLSVFYEKYDVETKMFDGRLALKGNLIPFKDDKDVSTLLEKIGNYVLKRFSDFDIPPLSHFKVFDFWAWPHRLTELSLFGNSDIKSLCQLFSGVISDEESKNAQEEWQTLKVQVSFQKDNHPLIVYCDLLKRQQDDSLRNIKVLIEIMLTISSSSAACERVFSQMNIIKSPLRSKLTQENLQNQMQIVVNGVSIKEFDPRPSVIYWLKSGNRHLTHKLPVKATSEAVATHSQDRDVTNVRPLLQDLVKSLGGEEAARAKLKEMASSEPSGSDQCRLM
;
A
#
# COMPACT_ATOMS: atom_id res chain seq x y z
N MET A 1 16.71 -19.97 -14.43
CA MET A 1 16.55 -19.15 -13.21
C MET A 1 16.33 -17.70 -13.65
N HIS A 2 15.12 -17.38 -14.13
CA HIS A 2 14.73 -16.02 -14.49
C HIS A 2 14.10 -15.37 -13.25
N THR A 3 14.91 -14.71 -12.42
CA THR A 3 14.39 -13.72 -11.46
C THR A 3 13.97 -12.50 -12.26
N GLU A 4 12.75 -12.57 -12.79
CA GLU A 4 12.13 -11.49 -13.53
C GLU A 4 12.12 -10.20 -12.70
N ILE A 5 12.51 -9.13 -13.37
CA ILE A 5 12.45 -7.71 -12.98
C ILE A 5 10.99 -7.23 -12.74
N LYS A 6 10.02 -8.14 -12.64
CA LYS A 6 8.57 -7.90 -12.48
C LYS A 6 8.10 -7.82 -11.03
N ALA A 7 8.97 -7.94 -10.03
CA ALA A 7 8.54 -7.79 -8.65
C ALA A 7 8.19 -6.32 -8.35
N VAL A 8 6.91 -6.07 -8.07
CA VAL A 8 6.22 -4.89 -7.50
C VAL A 8 7.00 -4.09 -6.43
N ARG A 9 8.12 -4.63 -5.94
CA ARG A 9 8.98 -4.07 -4.90
C ARG A 9 10.35 -3.61 -5.41
N TRP A 10 10.50 -3.37 -6.71
CA TRP A 10 11.81 -3.07 -7.34
C TRP A 10 12.59 -1.98 -6.60
N ALA A 11 12.01 -0.82 -6.31
CA ALA A 11 12.69 0.29 -5.65
C ALA A 11 13.14 -0.10 -4.22
N SER A 12 12.24 -0.73 -3.45
CA SER A 12 12.56 -1.17 -2.08
C SER A 12 13.60 -2.30 -2.03
N SER A 13 13.56 -3.21 -3.01
CA SER A 13 14.50 -4.33 -3.11
C SER A 13 15.90 -3.83 -3.50
N LYS A 14 15.96 -2.94 -4.50
CA LYS A 14 17.22 -2.29 -4.92
C LYS A 14 17.79 -1.41 -3.81
N SER A 15 16.95 -0.63 -3.12
CA SER A 15 17.38 0.16 -1.96
C SER A 15 17.97 -0.72 -0.86
N ARG A 16 17.32 -1.85 -0.52
CA ARG A 16 17.84 -2.80 0.47
C ARG A 16 19.17 -3.42 0.05
N ALA A 17 19.29 -3.83 -1.21
CA ALA A 17 20.53 -4.40 -1.74
C ALA A 17 21.69 -3.39 -1.67
N LEU A 18 21.46 -2.14 -2.10
CA LEU A 18 22.47 -1.09 -2.04
C LEU A 18 22.85 -0.75 -0.59
N LYS A 19 21.87 -0.71 0.34
CA LYS A 19 22.16 -0.49 1.77
C LYS A 19 23.05 -1.60 2.33
N ALA A 20 22.75 -2.86 2.03
CA ALA A 20 23.57 -3.98 2.48
C ALA A 20 25.02 -3.89 1.95
N VAL A 21 25.18 -3.62 0.64
CA VAL A 21 26.51 -3.43 0.04
C VAL A 21 27.25 -2.25 0.67
N CYS A 22 26.54 -1.15 0.94
CA CYS A 22 27.14 0.04 1.55
C CYS A 22 27.58 -0.19 3.01
N GLN A 23 26.77 -0.90 3.80
CA GLN A 23 27.06 -1.20 5.21
C GLN A 23 28.24 -2.17 5.34
N ASP A 24 28.27 -3.21 4.51
CA ASP A 24 29.26 -4.27 4.57
C ASP A 24 30.34 -4.12 3.49
N LEU A 25 30.56 -2.91 2.97
CA LEU A 25 31.45 -2.67 1.83
C LEU A 25 32.86 -3.21 2.06
N HIS A 26 33.47 -2.85 3.18
CA HIS A 26 34.83 -3.28 3.54
C HIS A 26 34.91 -4.79 3.78
N ILE A 27 33.91 -5.38 4.45
CA ILE A 27 33.83 -6.82 4.70
C ILE A 27 33.73 -7.58 3.38
N THR A 28 32.87 -7.10 2.49
CA THR A 28 32.67 -7.69 1.17
C THR A 28 33.95 -7.61 0.34
N ALA A 29 34.64 -6.45 0.34
CA ALA A 29 35.91 -6.29 -0.36
C ALA A 29 37.00 -7.24 0.20
N SER A 30 37.18 -7.31 1.51
CA SER A 30 38.14 -8.22 2.15
C SER A 30 37.82 -9.69 1.86
N HIS A 31 36.55 -10.07 1.82
CA HIS A 31 36.15 -11.42 1.45
C HIS A 31 36.49 -11.74 -0.01
N MET A 32 36.28 -10.80 -0.94
CA MET A 32 36.68 -10.99 -2.34
C MET A 32 38.21 -11.12 -2.47
N GLU A 33 38.98 -10.33 -1.72
CA GLU A 33 40.45 -10.47 -1.66
C GLU A 33 40.88 -11.83 -1.12
N GLU A 34 40.18 -12.36 -0.11
CA GLU A 34 40.44 -13.70 0.41
C GLU A 34 40.18 -14.78 -0.64
N ILE A 35 39.07 -14.69 -1.39
CA ILE A 35 38.76 -15.63 -2.49
C ILE A 35 39.86 -15.59 -3.55
N LEU A 36 40.33 -14.40 -3.93
CA LEU A 36 41.41 -14.25 -4.91
C LEU A 36 42.71 -14.93 -4.49
N ASN A 37 43.00 -14.92 -3.18
CA ASN A 37 44.24 -15.48 -2.64
C ASN A 37 44.14 -16.99 -2.32
N LYS A 38 42.95 -17.49 -1.97
CA LYS A 38 42.78 -18.85 -1.43
C LYS A 38 42.04 -19.82 -2.35
N SER A 39 41.15 -19.34 -3.22
CA SER A 39 40.36 -20.24 -4.08
C SER A 39 41.20 -20.82 -5.21
N LYS A 40 41.03 -22.12 -5.46
CA LYS A 40 41.63 -22.84 -6.60
C LYS A 40 40.72 -22.88 -7.82
N ARG A 41 39.49 -22.39 -7.68
CA ARG A 41 38.45 -22.39 -8.70
C ARG A 41 38.56 -21.15 -9.57
N ALA A 42 38.93 -21.34 -10.84
CA ALA A 42 39.14 -20.23 -11.76
C ALA A 42 37.89 -19.36 -11.98
N ASP A 43 36.69 -19.95 -11.91
CA ASP A 43 35.42 -19.25 -12.03
C ASP A 43 35.15 -18.32 -10.83
N GLU A 44 35.38 -18.79 -9.61
CA GLU A 44 35.23 -17.99 -8.39
C GLU A 44 36.25 -16.84 -8.35
N VAL A 45 37.50 -17.13 -8.68
CA VAL A 45 38.57 -16.12 -8.76
C VAL A 45 38.26 -15.06 -9.80
N GLY A 46 37.77 -15.48 -10.97
CA GLY A 46 37.35 -14.55 -12.03
C GLY A 46 36.23 -13.61 -11.58
N GLN A 47 35.18 -14.14 -10.94
CA GLN A 47 34.06 -13.34 -10.45
C GLN A 47 34.47 -12.40 -9.32
N ALA A 48 35.22 -12.89 -8.33
CA ALA A 48 35.71 -12.08 -7.22
C ALA A 48 36.58 -10.92 -7.71
N LYS A 49 37.40 -11.14 -8.75
CA LYS A 49 38.24 -10.09 -9.34
C LYS A 49 37.41 -8.96 -9.93
N VAL A 50 36.34 -9.29 -10.65
CA VAL A 50 35.45 -8.30 -11.26
C VAL A 50 34.71 -7.51 -10.17
N ILE A 51 34.10 -8.20 -9.21
CA ILE A 51 33.35 -7.58 -8.12
C ILE A 51 34.25 -6.66 -7.29
N LEU A 52 35.44 -7.14 -6.88
CA LEU A 52 36.40 -6.32 -6.14
C LEU A 52 36.87 -5.12 -6.98
N GLY A 53 37.04 -5.32 -8.29
CA GLY A 53 37.34 -4.26 -9.24
C GLY A 53 36.34 -3.10 -9.15
N ASP A 54 35.05 -3.41 -9.09
CA ASP A 54 33.96 -2.45 -8.95
C ASP A 54 33.88 -1.86 -7.53
N LEU A 55 33.87 -2.69 -6.49
CA LEU A 55 33.75 -2.26 -5.08
C LEU A 55 34.87 -1.31 -4.64
N THR A 56 36.03 -1.38 -5.30
CA THR A 56 37.17 -0.51 -5.02
C THR A 56 37.23 0.73 -5.91
N GLN A 57 36.26 1.02 -6.79
CA GLN A 57 36.25 2.29 -7.53
C GLN A 57 35.59 3.42 -6.74
N VAL A 58 36.26 4.58 -6.69
CA VAL A 58 35.69 5.84 -6.16
C VAL A 58 34.34 6.14 -6.83
N LYS A 59 34.26 6.01 -8.17
CA LYS A 59 33.03 6.24 -8.93
C LYS A 59 31.91 5.29 -8.50
N PHE A 60 32.20 4.00 -8.31
CA PHE A 60 31.19 3.02 -7.95
C PHE A 60 30.60 3.31 -6.55
N VAL A 61 31.46 3.50 -5.55
CA VAL A 61 31.04 3.76 -4.17
C VAL A 61 30.25 5.08 -4.08
N LYS A 62 30.71 6.13 -4.77
CA LYS A 62 29.97 7.42 -4.89
C LYS A 62 28.56 7.21 -5.47
N TYR A 63 28.44 6.43 -6.54
CA TYR A 63 27.16 6.20 -7.20
C TYR A 63 26.21 5.32 -6.38
N ILE A 64 26.69 4.40 -5.55
CA ILE A 64 25.83 3.69 -4.59
C ILE A 64 25.13 4.69 -3.67
N HIS A 65 25.88 5.64 -3.11
CA HIS A 65 25.34 6.64 -2.19
C HIS A 65 24.35 7.59 -2.91
N LEU A 66 24.70 8.07 -4.12
CA LEU A 66 23.76 8.83 -4.96
C LEU A 66 22.47 8.05 -5.24
N MET A 67 22.58 6.77 -5.59
CA MET A 67 21.42 5.93 -5.87
C MET A 67 20.55 5.67 -4.63
N LEU A 68 21.15 5.63 -3.43
CA LEU A 68 20.39 5.53 -2.18
C LEU A 68 19.52 6.76 -1.95
N ASP A 69 20.01 7.96 -2.25
CA ASP A 69 19.23 9.21 -2.15
C ASP A 69 18.05 9.20 -3.14
N VAL A 70 18.33 8.91 -4.41
CA VAL A 70 17.31 8.84 -5.47
C VAL A 70 16.25 7.78 -5.17
N LEU A 71 16.67 6.56 -4.80
CA LEU A 71 15.74 5.49 -4.45
C LEU A 71 14.98 5.80 -3.17
N GLY A 72 15.56 6.56 -2.24
CA GLY A 72 14.87 7.06 -1.04
C GLY A 72 13.69 7.94 -1.41
N ALA A 73 13.91 8.92 -2.29
CA ALA A 73 12.85 9.81 -2.80
C ALA A 73 11.76 9.03 -3.54
N ILE A 74 12.14 8.15 -4.49
CA ILE A 74 11.20 7.32 -5.25
C ILE A 74 10.40 6.39 -4.31
N SER A 75 11.05 5.79 -3.32
CA SER A 75 10.40 4.88 -2.38
C SER A 75 9.39 5.61 -1.48
N ALA A 76 9.68 6.84 -1.07
CA ALA A 76 8.74 7.66 -0.29
C ALA A 76 7.46 7.91 -1.11
N THR A 77 7.60 8.32 -2.37
CA THR A 77 6.45 8.55 -3.24
C THR A 77 5.71 7.27 -3.60
N SER A 78 6.42 6.17 -3.83
CA SER A 78 5.82 4.85 -4.07
C SER A 78 4.97 4.39 -2.87
N LYS A 79 5.40 4.68 -1.64
CA LYS A 79 4.61 4.38 -0.43
C LYS A 79 3.33 5.23 -0.35
N LEU A 80 3.40 6.51 -0.73
CA LEU A 80 2.22 7.37 -0.82
C LEU A 80 1.19 6.78 -1.79
N PHE A 81 1.66 6.26 -2.94
CA PHE A 81 0.79 5.57 -3.90
C PHE A 81 0.24 4.23 -3.41
N GLN A 82 0.74 3.69 -2.30
CA GLN A 82 0.22 2.47 -1.70
C GLN A 82 -0.84 2.71 -0.63
N VAL A 83 -1.12 3.97 -0.29
CA VAL A 83 -2.21 4.34 0.60
C VAL A 83 -3.54 3.91 -0.03
N LYS A 84 -4.45 3.35 0.78
CA LYS A 84 -5.71 2.78 0.30
C LYS A 84 -6.57 3.82 -0.42
N ASP A 85 -6.55 5.04 0.12
CA ASP A 85 -7.51 6.07 -0.22
C ASP A 85 -6.80 7.27 -0.87
N LEU A 86 -5.85 6.99 -1.76
CA LEU A 86 -5.18 8.00 -2.58
C LEU A 86 -6.17 8.56 -3.61
N MET A 87 -6.42 9.86 -3.54
CA MET A 87 -7.28 10.57 -4.47
C MET A 87 -6.53 10.90 -5.76
N ILE A 88 -7.26 10.92 -6.88
CA ILE A 88 -6.67 11.13 -8.21
C ILE A 88 -5.92 12.47 -8.34
N PHE A 89 -6.41 13.52 -7.70
CA PHE A 89 -5.78 14.84 -7.73
C PHE A 89 -4.51 14.93 -6.87
N GLU A 90 -4.32 14.04 -5.90
CA GLU A 90 -3.12 14.00 -5.05
C GLU A 90 -1.90 13.42 -5.79
N VAL A 91 -2.14 12.66 -6.86
CA VAL A 91 -1.08 12.05 -7.67
C VAL A 91 -0.12 13.11 -8.20
N LYS A 92 -0.63 14.23 -8.72
CA LYS A 92 0.21 15.29 -9.29
C LYS A 92 1.09 15.95 -8.22
N ALA A 93 0.51 16.31 -7.07
CA ALA A 93 1.26 16.90 -5.97
C ALA A 93 2.40 15.98 -5.47
N ALA A 94 2.15 14.67 -5.44
CA ALA A 94 3.16 13.67 -5.12
C ALA A 94 4.30 13.61 -6.15
N MET A 95 3.99 13.74 -7.45
CA MET A 95 4.97 13.77 -8.53
C MET A 95 5.79 15.06 -8.52
N ASP A 96 5.17 16.21 -8.26
CA ASP A 96 5.87 17.48 -8.11
C ASP A 96 6.83 17.44 -6.94
N THR A 97 6.39 16.88 -5.81
CA THR A 97 7.25 16.68 -4.64
C THR A 97 8.45 15.80 -4.96
N LEU A 98 8.26 14.71 -5.74
CA LEU A 98 9.36 13.85 -6.18
C LEU A 98 10.33 14.62 -7.10
N PHE A 99 9.80 15.33 -8.09
CA PHE A 99 10.61 16.15 -8.99
C PHE A 99 11.42 17.19 -8.23
N SER A 100 10.80 17.94 -7.32
CA SER A 100 11.48 18.93 -6.49
C SER A 100 12.61 18.32 -5.66
N LYS A 101 12.41 17.13 -5.08
CA LYS A 101 13.47 16.41 -4.36
C LYS A 101 14.65 16.05 -5.27
N ILE A 102 14.39 15.48 -6.45
CA ILE A 102 15.44 15.14 -7.42
C ILE A 102 16.15 16.39 -7.96
N HIS A 103 15.40 17.47 -8.19
CA HIS A 103 15.97 18.75 -8.61
C HIS A 103 16.86 19.37 -7.53
N ALA A 104 16.45 19.31 -6.26
CA ALA A 104 17.28 19.76 -5.14
C ALA A 104 18.59 18.95 -5.03
N MET A 105 18.52 17.63 -5.22
CA MET A 105 19.71 16.74 -5.25
C MET A 105 20.70 17.07 -6.37
N ARG A 106 20.29 17.83 -7.40
CA ARG A 106 21.18 18.33 -8.46
C ARG A 106 21.99 19.54 -8.02
N GLN A 107 21.45 20.33 -7.10
CA GLN A 107 22.08 21.55 -6.60
C GLN A 107 23.03 21.26 -5.45
N GLU A 108 22.64 20.35 -4.55
CA GLU A 108 23.42 19.95 -3.37
C GLU A 108 23.34 18.43 -3.17
N PRO A 109 24.39 17.78 -2.63
CA PRO A 109 24.39 16.36 -2.40
C PRO A 109 23.30 15.96 -1.40
N GLY A 110 22.64 14.82 -1.67
CA GLY A 110 21.69 14.22 -0.72
C GLY A 110 22.37 13.70 0.55
N GLU A 111 21.57 13.18 1.47
CA GLU A 111 22.04 12.67 2.77
C GLU A 111 23.12 11.58 2.61
N ASN A 112 22.84 10.56 1.78
CA ASN A 112 23.77 9.45 1.60
C ASN A 112 25.00 9.89 0.80
N LEU A 113 24.83 10.70 -0.24
CA LEU A 113 25.97 11.21 -1.00
C LEU A 113 26.88 12.12 -0.15
N SER A 114 26.32 12.90 0.77
CA SER A 114 27.09 13.68 1.75
C SER A 114 27.94 12.77 2.65
N VAL A 115 27.37 11.67 3.15
CA VAL A 115 28.11 10.65 3.93
C VAL A 115 29.30 10.09 3.15
N PHE A 116 29.18 9.90 1.83
CA PHE A 116 30.31 9.48 1.02
C PHE A 116 31.46 10.50 1.04
N TYR A 117 31.14 11.78 0.86
CA TYR A 117 32.15 12.85 0.88
C TYR A 117 32.79 13.03 2.26
N GLU A 118 32.05 12.83 3.34
CA GLU A 118 32.57 12.88 4.71
C GLU A 118 33.52 11.71 5.01
N LYS A 119 33.22 10.51 4.50
CA LYS A 119 33.99 9.29 4.77
C LYS A 119 35.17 9.08 3.84
N TYR A 120 35.23 9.78 2.71
CA TYR A 120 36.30 9.61 1.74
C TYR A 120 37.43 10.61 1.96
N ASP A 121 38.61 10.10 2.29
CA ASP A 121 39.83 10.88 2.39
C ASP A 121 40.51 11.00 1.03
N VAL A 122 40.66 12.23 0.54
CA VAL A 122 41.25 12.54 -0.78
C VAL A 122 42.76 12.29 -0.81
N GLU A 123 43.47 12.53 0.30
CA GLU A 123 44.92 12.40 0.39
C GLU A 123 45.33 10.94 0.46
N THR A 124 44.70 10.17 1.36
CA THR A 124 45.01 8.75 1.56
C THR A 124 44.28 7.83 0.59
N LYS A 125 43.25 8.34 -0.12
CA LYS A 125 42.32 7.59 -0.97
C LYS A 125 41.58 6.47 -0.22
N MET A 126 41.48 6.60 1.10
CA MET A 126 40.79 5.64 1.96
C MET A 126 39.33 6.05 2.13
N PHE A 127 38.43 5.08 2.08
CA PHE A 127 37.03 5.22 2.46
C PHE A 127 36.81 4.64 3.85
N ASP A 128 36.24 5.45 4.74
CA ASP A 128 35.95 5.11 6.15
C ASP A 128 37.19 4.62 6.92
N GLY A 129 38.40 4.99 6.46
CA GLY A 129 39.68 4.53 7.00
C GLY A 129 39.97 3.03 6.80
N ARG A 130 39.12 2.29 6.08
CA ARG A 130 39.19 0.81 6.00
C ARG A 130 39.44 0.27 4.60
N LEU A 131 39.02 0.97 3.56
CA LEU A 131 39.09 0.48 2.18
C LEU A 131 39.77 1.49 1.27
N ALA A 132 40.86 1.09 0.61
CA ALA A 132 41.52 1.91 -0.38
C ALA A 132 40.72 1.90 -1.69
N LEU A 133 40.35 3.09 -2.18
CA LEU A 133 39.64 3.24 -3.45
C LEU A 133 40.56 3.69 -4.59
N LYS A 134 40.19 3.29 -5.80
CA LYS A 134 40.86 3.54 -7.07
C LYS A 134 40.10 4.57 -7.89
N GLY A 135 40.84 5.34 -8.68
CA GLY A 135 40.32 6.44 -9.47
C GLY A 135 40.46 7.79 -8.76
N ASN A 136 39.96 8.82 -9.42
CA ASN A 136 39.99 10.19 -8.92
C ASN A 136 38.58 10.63 -8.55
N LEU A 137 38.45 11.33 -7.43
CA LEU A 137 37.20 11.95 -7.04
C LEU A 137 36.95 13.19 -7.90
N ILE A 138 35.78 13.23 -8.56
CA ILE A 138 35.25 14.44 -9.17
C ILE A 138 34.38 15.14 -8.11
N PRO A 139 34.69 16.40 -7.73
CA PRO A 139 33.86 17.18 -6.81
C PRO A 139 32.43 17.27 -7.32
N PHE A 140 31.46 17.32 -6.40
CA PHE A 140 30.03 17.28 -6.75
C PHE A 140 29.65 18.36 -7.78
N LYS A 141 30.11 19.60 -7.55
CA LYS A 141 29.82 20.77 -8.40
C LYS A 141 30.35 20.62 -9.83
N ASP A 142 31.40 19.83 -10.02
CA ASP A 142 32.05 19.62 -11.32
C ASP A 142 31.59 18.33 -12.02
N ASP A 143 30.79 17.50 -11.35
CA ASP A 143 30.37 16.19 -11.86
C ASP A 143 29.16 16.31 -12.81
N LYS A 144 29.47 16.51 -14.09
CA LYS A 144 28.48 16.58 -15.17
C LYS A 144 27.67 15.28 -15.32
N ASP A 145 28.25 14.12 -15.03
CA ASP A 145 27.55 12.84 -15.15
C ASP A 145 26.42 12.76 -14.11
N VAL A 146 26.71 13.12 -12.86
CA VAL A 146 25.74 13.17 -11.76
C VAL A 146 24.63 14.18 -12.06
N SER A 147 25.00 15.40 -12.47
CA SER A 147 24.02 16.45 -12.81
C SER A 147 23.10 16.02 -13.96
N THR A 148 23.66 15.43 -15.03
CA THR A 148 22.90 14.92 -16.18
C THR A 148 21.98 13.76 -15.79
N LEU A 149 22.44 12.86 -14.93
CA LEU A 149 21.64 11.73 -14.47
C LEU A 149 20.40 12.21 -13.69
N LEU A 150 20.59 13.10 -12.72
CA LEU A 150 19.50 13.64 -11.91
C LEU A 150 18.50 14.43 -12.75
N GLU A 151 18.98 15.24 -13.70
CA GLU A 151 18.13 15.95 -14.66
C GLU A 151 17.27 14.97 -15.50
N LYS A 152 17.89 13.92 -16.05
CA LYS A 152 17.17 12.90 -16.81
C LYS A 152 16.13 12.17 -15.97
N ILE A 153 16.45 11.85 -14.71
CA ILE A 153 15.51 11.21 -13.78
C ILE A 153 14.33 12.15 -13.49
N GLY A 154 14.60 13.42 -13.18
CA GLY A 154 13.55 14.42 -12.94
C GLY A 154 12.62 14.59 -14.14
N ASN A 155 13.20 14.77 -15.33
CA ASN A 155 12.43 14.91 -16.57
C ASN A 155 11.61 13.65 -16.89
N TYR A 156 12.14 12.46 -16.59
CA TYR A 156 11.40 11.21 -16.75
C TYR A 156 10.18 11.14 -15.82
N VAL A 157 10.31 11.56 -14.55
CA VAL A 157 9.19 11.61 -13.60
C VAL A 157 8.06 12.49 -14.14
N LEU A 158 8.37 13.71 -14.59
CA LEU A 158 7.35 14.61 -15.16
C LEU A 158 6.70 14.02 -16.41
N LYS A 159 7.53 13.48 -17.33
CA LYS A 159 7.03 12.88 -18.57
C LYS A 159 6.14 11.66 -18.33
N ARG A 160 6.48 10.82 -17.34
CA ARG A 160 5.78 9.55 -17.09
C ARG A 160 4.34 9.75 -16.61
N PHE A 161 4.06 10.90 -15.99
CA PHE A 161 2.79 11.24 -15.35
C PHE A 161 2.14 12.50 -15.92
N SER A 162 2.55 12.94 -17.12
CA SER A 162 2.00 14.12 -17.78
C SER A 162 0.50 14.01 -18.08
N ASP A 163 -0.03 12.79 -18.14
CA ASP A 163 -1.45 12.55 -18.36
C ASP A 163 -2.33 13.17 -17.26
N PHE A 164 -1.81 13.35 -16.03
CA PHE A 164 -2.51 14.01 -14.93
C PHE A 164 -2.60 15.54 -15.09
N ASP A 165 -1.89 16.12 -16.06
CA ASP A 165 -1.93 17.55 -16.37
C ASP A 165 -2.83 17.91 -17.53
N ILE A 166 -3.29 16.91 -18.29
CA ILE A 166 -4.15 17.10 -19.43
C ILE A 166 -5.56 16.54 -19.18
N PRO A 167 -6.58 17.08 -19.86
CA PRO A 167 -7.91 16.48 -19.86
C PRO A 167 -7.87 15.03 -20.37
N PRO A 168 -8.73 14.14 -19.84
CA PRO A 168 -9.78 14.42 -18.86
C PRO A 168 -9.31 14.41 -17.40
N LEU A 169 -8.13 13.87 -17.09
CA LEU A 169 -7.70 13.63 -15.70
C LEU A 169 -7.46 14.94 -14.93
N SER A 170 -6.96 15.98 -15.60
CA SER A 170 -6.72 17.27 -14.97
C SER A 170 -7.99 17.93 -14.42
N HIS A 171 -9.17 17.64 -14.97
CA HIS A 171 -10.43 18.20 -14.49
C HIS A 171 -10.76 17.76 -13.05
N PHE A 172 -10.30 16.58 -12.61
CA PHE A 172 -10.54 16.11 -11.23
C PHE A 172 -9.82 16.94 -10.17
N LYS A 173 -8.83 17.77 -10.54
CA LYS A 173 -8.21 18.74 -9.62
C LYS A 173 -9.22 19.74 -9.06
N VAL A 174 -10.37 19.91 -9.72
CA VAL A 174 -11.46 20.76 -9.23
C VAL A 174 -11.97 20.34 -7.85
N PHE A 175 -11.84 19.07 -7.48
CA PHE A 175 -12.24 18.54 -6.17
C PHE A 175 -11.16 18.69 -5.08
N ASP A 176 -9.97 19.21 -5.41
CA ASP A 176 -8.97 19.56 -4.41
C ASP A 176 -9.30 20.91 -3.76
N PHE A 177 -10.13 20.89 -2.71
CA PHE A 177 -10.55 22.11 -2.05
C PHE A 177 -9.48 22.78 -1.18
N TRP A 178 -8.35 22.11 -0.93
CA TRP A 178 -7.19 22.76 -0.32
C TRP A 178 -6.58 23.80 -1.26
N ALA A 179 -6.66 23.56 -2.57
CA ALA A 179 -6.18 24.48 -3.60
C ALA A 179 -7.19 25.57 -3.99
N TRP A 180 -8.41 25.56 -3.44
CA TRP A 180 -9.45 26.53 -3.84
C TRP A 180 -9.14 27.96 -3.41
N PRO A 181 -9.54 28.97 -4.22
CA PRO A 181 -9.45 30.37 -3.85
C PRO A 181 -10.11 30.69 -2.51
N HIS A 182 -9.55 31.67 -1.80
CA HIS A 182 -10.07 32.10 -0.49
C HIS A 182 -11.16 33.17 -0.63
N ARG A 183 -11.14 33.95 -1.72
CA ARG A 183 -12.13 35.01 -1.97
C ARG A 183 -13.37 34.42 -2.62
N LEU A 184 -14.54 34.76 -2.10
CA LEU A 184 -15.83 34.27 -2.61
C LEU A 184 -16.06 34.60 -4.09
N THR A 185 -15.59 35.77 -4.56
CA THR A 185 -15.71 36.19 -5.96
C THR A 185 -14.87 35.35 -6.92
N GLU A 186 -13.70 34.90 -6.48
CA GLU A 186 -12.85 33.99 -7.28
C GLU A 186 -13.39 32.57 -7.20
N LEU A 187 -13.83 32.15 -6.00
CA LEU A 187 -14.40 30.83 -5.75
C LEU A 187 -15.69 30.61 -6.57
N SER A 188 -16.55 31.62 -6.75
CA SER A 188 -17.78 31.49 -7.54
C SER A 188 -17.53 31.12 -9.01
N LEU A 189 -16.41 31.56 -9.57
CA LEU A 189 -16.00 31.26 -10.95
C LEU A 189 -15.16 29.98 -11.05
N PHE A 190 -14.50 29.57 -9.97
CA PHE A 190 -13.60 28.42 -9.95
C PHE A 190 -14.32 27.11 -10.31
N GLY A 191 -13.69 26.33 -11.20
CA GLY A 191 -14.08 24.95 -11.51
C GLY A 191 -15.32 24.76 -12.39
N ASN A 192 -16.02 25.83 -12.76
CA ASN A 192 -17.30 25.71 -13.48
C ASN A 192 -17.14 24.99 -14.83
N SER A 193 -16.06 25.26 -15.57
CA SER A 193 -15.74 24.57 -16.82
C SER A 193 -15.36 23.11 -16.60
N ASP A 194 -14.62 22.81 -15.55
CA ASP A 194 -14.17 21.45 -15.24
C ASP A 194 -15.34 20.54 -14.88
N ILE A 195 -16.29 21.02 -14.06
CA ILE A 195 -17.52 20.29 -13.75
C ILE A 195 -18.32 20.00 -15.01
N LYS A 196 -18.49 20.99 -15.88
CA LYS A 196 -19.18 20.81 -17.16
C LYS A 196 -18.47 19.75 -18.04
N SER A 197 -17.14 19.82 -18.15
CA SER A 197 -16.35 18.85 -18.91
C SER A 197 -16.43 17.44 -18.32
N LEU A 198 -16.45 17.30 -16.99
CA LEU A 198 -16.64 16.02 -16.31
C LEU A 198 -18.05 15.45 -16.56
N CYS A 199 -19.10 16.25 -16.46
CA CYS A 199 -20.46 15.80 -16.81
C CYS A 199 -20.54 15.32 -18.27
N GLN A 200 -19.90 16.04 -19.20
CA GLN A 200 -19.83 15.64 -20.61
C GLN A 200 -19.08 14.31 -20.80
N LEU A 201 -17.95 14.14 -20.10
CA LEU A 201 -17.17 12.91 -20.12
C LEU A 201 -18.01 11.69 -19.66
N PHE A 202 -18.87 11.90 -18.66
CA PHE A 202 -19.75 10.86 -18.11
C PHE A 202 -21.20 10.96 -18.60
N SER A 203 -21.42 11.49 -19.81
CA SER A 203 -22.76 11.64 -20.41
C SER A 203 -23.53 10.33 -20.61
N GLY A 204 -22.84 9.18 -20.58
CA GLY A 204 -23.49 7.86 -20.55
C GLY A 204 -24.11 7.49 -19.20
N VAL A 205 -23.77 8.21 -18.12
CA VAL A 205 -24.24 8.00 -16.75
C VAL A 205 -25.05 9.20 -16.25
N ILE A 206 -24.68 10.42 -16.67
CA ILE A 206 -25.28 11.68 -16.24
C ILE A 206 -26.05 12.27 -17.43
N SER A 207 -27.36 12.43 -17.28
CA SER A 207 -28.22 13.06 -18.29
C SER A 207 -27.96 14.57 -18.41
N ASP A 208 -28.46 15.19 -19.49
CA ASP A 208 -28.32 16.64 -19.69
C ASP A 208 -29.00 17.47 -18.59
N GLU A 209 -30.10 16.97 -18.02
CA GLU A 209 -30.79 17.61 -16.90
C GLU A 209 -29.96 17.52 -15.61
N GLU A 210 -29.47 16.33 -15.28
CA GLU A 210 -28.59 16.12 -14.12
C GLU A 210 -27.28 16.91 -14.25
N SER A 211 -26.75 17.05 -15.47
CA SER A 211 -25.57 17.85 -15.78
C SER A 211 -25.78 19.35 -15.51
N LYS A 212 -26.96 19.89 -15.85
CA LYS A 212 -27.30 21.29 -15.52
C LYS A 212 -27.45 21.47 -14.02
N ASN A 213 -28.18 20.56 -13.37
CA ASN A 213 -28.38 20.60 -11.93
C ASN A 213 -27.04 20.49 -11.18
N ALA A 214 -26.13 19.60 -11.60
CA ALA A 214 -24.79 19.47 -11.01
C ALA A 214 -23.96 20.77 -11.10
N GLN A 215 -24.10 21.54 -12.19
CA GLN A 215 -23.44 22.85 -12.34
C GLN A 215 -24.01 23.92 -11.39
N GLU A 216 -25.29 23.87 -11.08
CA GLU A 216 -25.93 24.74 -10.10
C GLU A 216 -25.52 24.33 -8.67
N GLU A 217 -25.62 23.03 -8.36
CA GLU A 217 -25.24 22.43 -7.09
C GLU A 217 -23.75 22.64 -6.75
N TRP A 218 -22.88 22.73 -7.76
CA TRP A 218 -21.47 23.06 -7.60
C TRP A 218 -21.25 24.36 -6.80
N GLN A 219 -22.11 25.37 -6.98
CA GLN A 219 -22.00 26.61 -6.21
C GLN A 219 -22.30 26.37 -4.73
N THR A 220 -23.34 25.60 -4.43
CA THR A 220 -23.71 25.20 -3.06
C THR A 220 -22.61 24.37 -2.40
N LEU A 221 -22.06 23.39 -3.12
CA LEU A 221 -20.97 22.54 -2.63
C LEU A 221 -19.75 23.36 -2.23
N LYS A 222 -19.34 24.34 -3.07
CA LYS A 222 -18.17 25.19 -2.78
C LYS A 222 -18.29 25.91 -1.45
N VAL A 223 -19.47 26.45 -1.15
CA VAL A 223 -19.73 27.13 0.13
C VAL A 223 -19.68 26.13 1.28
N GLN A 224 -20.38 24.99 1.19
CA GLN A 224 -20.41 24.00 2.28
C GLN A 224 -19.03 23.42 2.63
N VAL A 225 -18.20 23.16 1.61
CA VAL A 225 -16.86 22.58 1.78
C VAL A 225 -15.84 23.62 2.21
N SER A 226 -16.02 24.90 1.87
CA SER A 226 -15.11 25.98 2.26
C SER A 226 -14.93 26.12 3.78
N PHE A 227 -15.93 25.71 4.57
CA PHE A 227 -15.87 25.70 6.04
C PHE A 227 -15.15 24.47 6.62
N GLN A 228 -14.73 23.52 5.79
CA GLN A 228 -14.14 22.24 6.21
C GLN A 228 -12.69 22.05 5.69
N LYS A 229 -12.01 23.13 5.31
CA LYS A 229 -10.64 23.10 4.75
C LYS A 229 -9.60 22.46 5.66
N ASP A 230 -9.84 22.42 6.97
CA ASP A 230 -8.95 21.76 7.94
C ASP A 230 -8.99 20.23 7.85
N ASN A 231 -10.02 19.65 7.20
CA ASN A 231 -10.19 18.22 7.06
C ASN A 231 -9.67 17.73 5.70
N HIS A 232 -9.28 16.45 5.67
CA HIS A 232 -8.88 15.79 4.43
C HIS A 232 -10.05 15.67 3.44
N PRO A 233 -9.87 15.94 2.13
CA PRO A 233 -10.94 15.89 1.15
C PRO A 233 -11.75 14.61 1.13
N LEU A 234 -11.08 13.46 1.18
CA LEU A 234 -11.71 12.17 1.31
C LEU A 234 -12.75 12.12 2.46
N ILE A 235 -12.40 12.60 3.66
CA ILE A 235 -13.28 12.53 4.83
C ILE A 235 -14.52 13.38 4.59
N VAL A 236 -14.32 14.62 4.11
CA VAL A 236 -15.41 15.56 3.82
C VAL A 236 -16.35 15.00 2.76
N TYR A 237 -15.82 14.44 1.68
CA TYR A 237 -16.62 13.85 0.62
C TYR A 237 -17.35 12.58 1.06
N CYS A 238 -16.70 11.68 1.81
CA CYS A 238 -17.37 10.51 2.37
C CYS A 238 -18.52 10.89 3.31
N ASP A 239 -18.34 11.91 4.15
CA ASP A 239 -19.39 12.36 5.06
C ASP A 239 -20.52 13.07 4.30
N LEU A 240 -20.21 13.78 3.22
CA LEU A 240 -21.23 14.35 2.33
C LEU A 240 -22.09 13.27 1.67
N LEU A 241 -21.48 12.19 1.20
CA LEU A 241 -22.19 11.08 0.54
C LEU A 241 -23.07 10.28 1.50
N LYS A 242 -22.70 10.19 2.79
CA LYS A 242 -23.53 9.54 3.82
C LYS A 242 -24.81 10.31 4.14
N ARG A 243 -24.86 11.63 3.86
CA ARG A 243 -26.05 12.47 4.11
C ARG A 243 -27.12 12.21 3.05
N GLN A 244 -27.86 11.13 3.26
CA GLN A 244 -28.92 10.65 2.36
C GLN A 244 -30.12 11.60 2.26
N GLN A 245 -30.38 12.42 3.28
CA GLN A 245 -31.52 13.35 3.31
C GLN A 245 -31.27 14.70 2.61
N ASP A 246 -30.02 14.97 2.18
CA ASP A 246 -29.69 16.23 1.52
C ASP A 246 -29.80 16.09 -0.01
N ASP A 247 -31.00 16.39 -0.53
CA ASP A 247 -31.31 16.40 -1.97
C ASP A 247 -30.69 17.61 -2.69
N SER A 248 -30.16 18.60 -1.96
CA SER A 248 -29.62 19.84 -2.55
C SER A 248 -28.30 19.67 -3.30
N LEU A 249 -27.68 18.48 -3.22
CA LEU A 249 -26.39 18.15 -3.86
C LEU A 249 -26.44 16.79 -4.58
N ARG A 250 -27.64 16.33 -4.97
CA ARG A 250 -27.84 14.98 -5.50
C ARG A 250 -26.98 14.71 -6.74
N ASN A 251 -26.94 15.65 -7.68
CA ASN A 251 -26.31 15.45 -8.99
C ASN A 251 -24.79 15.63 -8.93
N ILE A 252 -24.29 16.59 -8.15
CA ILE A 252 -22.84 16.78 -7.95
C ILE A 252 -22.21 15.64 -7.14
N LYS A 253 -22.97 15.00 -6.24
CA LYS A 253 -22.55 13.80 -5.50
C LYS A 253 -22.18 12.66 -6.45
N VAL A 254 -22.85 12.51 -7.60
CA VAL A 254 -22.51 11.49 -8.61
C VAL A 254 -21.09 11.68 -9.13
N LEU A 255 -20.67 12.92 -9.41
CA LEU A 255 -19.28 13.19 -9.84
C LEU A 255 -18.26 12.92 -8.73
N ILE A 256 -18.61 13.20 -7.48
CA ILE A 256 -17.78 12.89 -6.31
C ILE A 256 -17.63 11.37 -6.16
N GLU A 257 -18.72 10.61 -6.30
CA GLU A 257 -18.69 9.14 -6.29
C GLU A 257 -17.79 8.61 -7.41
N ILE A 258 -17.95 9.10 -8.64
CA ILE A 258 -17.10 8.72 -9.77
C ILE A 258 -15.63 8.97 -9.44
N MET A 259 -15.29 10.15 -8.94
CA MET A 259 -13.91 10.46 -8.52
C MET A 259 -13.39 9.46 -7.46
N LEU A 260 -14.19 9.16 -6.44
CA LEU A 260 -13.82 8.23 -5.37
C LEU A 260 -13.68 6.77 -5.84
N THR A 261 -14.36 6.40 -6.93
CA THR A 261 -14.25 5.05 -7.52
C THR A 261 -13.02 4.87 -8.41
N ILE A 262 -12.43 5.95 -8.90
CA ILE A 262 -11.23 5.87 -9.76
C ILE A 262 -10.01 5.58 -8.88
N SER A 263 -9.54 4.33 -8.93
CA SER A 263 -8.29 3.96 -8.27
C SER A 263 -7.09 4.45 -9.06
N SER A 264 -6.24 5.23 -8.40
CA SER A 264 -4.94 5.68 -8.95
C SER A 264 -3.81 4.68 -8.73
N SER A 265 -4.09 3.55 -8.06
CA SER A 265 -3.08 2.55 -7.68
C SER A 265 -3.62 1.12 -7.61
N SER A 266 -2.78 0.15 -7.99
CA SER A 266 -3.06 -1.28 -7.82
C SER A 266 -2.76 -1.78 -6.40
N ALA A 267 -2.26 -0.95 -5.50
CA ALA A 267 -1.78 -1.38 -4.18
C ALA A 267 -2.88 -2.00 -3.29
N ALA A 268 -4.14 -1.55 -3.44
CA ALA A 268 -5.28 -2.20 -2.78
C ALA A 268 -5.41 -3.66 -3.26
N CYS A 269 -5.38 -3.90 -4.57
CA CYS A 269 -5.41 -5.24 -5.16
C CYS A 269 -4.19 -6.08 -4.75
N GLU A 270 -3.00 -5.48 -4.69
CA GLU A 270 -1.77 -6.18 -4.27
C GLU A 270 -1.82 -6.65 -2.81
N ARG A 271 -2.42 -5.87 -1.91
CA ARG A 271 -2.65 -6.29 -0.52
C ARG A 271 -3.61 -7.48 -0.46
N VAL A 272 -4.68 -7.45 -1.25
CA VAL A 272 -5.62 -8.57 -1.40
C VAL A 272 -4.89 -9.82 -1.92
N PHE A 273 -4.02 -9.69 -2.93
CA PHE A 273 -3.20 -10.82 -3.39
C PHE A 273 -2.19 -11.31 -2.35
N SER A 274 -1.65 -10.42 -1.51
CA SER A 274 -0.79 -10.82 -0.40
C SER A 274 -1.55 -11.68 0.61
N GLN A 275 -2.79 -11.31 0.95
CA GLN A 275 -3.66 -12.13 1.80
C GLN A 275 -4.00 -13.47 1.15
N MET A 276 -4.26 -13.46 -0.16
CA MET A 276 -4.48 -14.68 -0.93
C MET A 276 -3.29 -15.63 -0.85
N ASN A 277 -2.05 -15.13 -0.93
CA ASN A 277 -0.84 -15.95 -0.82
C ASN A 277 -0.66 -16.57 0.57
N ILE A 278 -1.14 -15.89 1.63
CA ILE A 278 -1.16 -16.46 2.98
C ILE A 278 -2.18 -17.61 3.07
N ILE A 279 -3.35 -17.44 2.44
CA ILE A 279 -4.41 -18.45 2.41
C ILE A 279 -4.01 -19.66 1.55
N LYS A 280 -3.42 -19.41 0.38
CA LYS A 280 -2.89 -20.41 -0.56
C LYS A 280 -1.49 -20.87 -0.13
N SER A 281 -1.43 -21.60 0.98
CA SER A 281 -0.17 -22.25 1.37
C SER A 281 0.05 -23.55 0.58
N PRO A 282 1.32 -23.95 0.35
CA PRO A 282 1.64 -25.21 -0.34
C PRO A 282 1.02 -26.46 0.30
N LEU A 283 0.72 -26.40 1.59
CA LEU A 283 0.11 -27.50 2.36
C LEU A 283 -1.41 -27.62 2.12
N ARG A 284 -2.05 -26.65 1.47
CA ARG A 284 -3.50 -26.56 1.33
C ARG A 284 -3.98 -27.04 -0.05
N SER A 285 -3.72 -28.31 -0.34
CA SER A 285 -3.95 -28.95 -1.65
C SER A 285 -5.42 -29.14 -2.07
N LYS A 286 -6.38 -28.91 -1.16
CA LYS A 286 -7.84 -29.09 -1.41
C LYS A 286 -8.65 -27.79 -1.32
N LEU A 287 -8.01 -26.62 -1.45
CA LEU A 287 -8.71 -25.35 -1.39
C LEU A 287 -9.49 -25.10 -2.69
N THR A 288 -10.82 -25.25 -2.63
CA THR A 288 -11.71 -24.89 -3.75
C THR A 288 -11.74 -23.37 -3.95
N GLN A 289 -12.09 -22.93 -5.16
CA GLN A 289 -12.20 -21.50 -5.47
C GLN A 289 -13.26 -20.79 -4.61
N GLU A 290 -14.37 -21.46 -4.31
CA GLU A 290 -15.42 -20.96 -3.42
C GLU A 290 -14.90 -20.77 -1.98
N ASN A 291 -14.21 -21.77 -1.43
CA ASN A 291 -13.63 -21.66 -0.09
C ASN A 291 -12.54 -20.59 -0.01
N LEU A 292 -11.76 -20.42 -1.08
CA LEU A 292 -10.81 -19.31 -1.18
C LEU A 292 -11.54 -17.98 -1.16
N GLN A 293 -12.57 -17.80 -1.99
CA GLN A 293 -13.35 -16.56 -2.06
C GLN A 293 -13.96 -16.21 -0.69
N ASN A 294 -14.57 -17.19 -0.02
CA ASN A 294 -15.15 -16.99 1.31
C ASN A 294 -14.10 -16.57 2.35
N GLN A 295 -12.92 -17.18 2.33
CA GLN A 295 -11.82 -16.80 3.23
C GLN A 295 -11.24 -15.43 2.89
N MET A 296 -11.13 -15.09 1.60
CA MET A 296 -10.73 -13.78 1.14
C MET A 296 -11.69 -12.69 1.65
N GLN A 297 -13.00 -12.92 1.55
CA GLN A 297 -14.01 -12.01 2.08
C GLN A 297 -13.84 -11.77 3.58
N ILE A 298 -13.64 -12.83 4.36
CA ILE A 298 -13.41 -12.72 5.80
C ILE A 298 -12.12 -11.95 6.10
N VAL A 299 -11.03 -12.23 5.40
CA VAL A 299 -9.72 -11.60 5.69
C VAL A 299 -9.66 -10.13 5.24
N VAL A 300 -10.36 -9.78 4.16
CA VAL A 300 -10.33 -8.42 3.60
C VAL A 300 -11.37 -7.50 4.24
N ASN A 301 -12.59 -8.00 4.48
CA ASN A 301 -13.73 -7.21 4.94
C ASN A 301 -14.16 -7.53 6.38
N GLY A 302 -13.63 -8.60 6.97
CA GLY A 302 -13.97 -8.98 8.34
C GLY A 302 -13.39 -8.01 9.37
N VAL A 303 -14.04 -7.96 10.53
CA VAL A 303 -13.55 -7.23 11.70
C VAL A 303 -12.27 -7.86 12.24
N SER A 304 -11.52 -7.09 13.03
CA SER A 304 -10.33 -7.64 13.68
C SER A 304 -10.69 -8.79 14.60
N ILE A 305 -9.75 -9.72 14.84
CA ILE A 305 -9.97 -10.86 15.74
C ILE A 305 -10.40 -10.39 17.15
N LYS A 306 -9.92 -9.22 17.60
CA LYS A 306 -10.27 -8.64 18.90
C LYS A 306 -11.71 -8.15 18.98
N GLU A 307 -12.28 -7.73 17.86
CA GLU A 307 -13.64 -7.19 17.75
C GLU A 307 -14.62 -8.25 17.21
N PHE A 308 -14.12 -9.42 16.84
CA PHE A 308 -14.94 -10.48 16.27
C PHE A 308 -15.80 -11.15 17.35
N ASP A 309 -17.12 -11.03 17.20
CA ASP A 309 -18.09 -11.78 17.99
C ASP A 309 -18.41 -13.13 17.31
N PRO A 310 -18.01 -14.28 17.89
CA PRO A 310 -18.28 -15.59 17.29
C PRO A 310 -19.73 -16.04 17.44
N ARG A 311 -20.54 -15.41 18.32
CA ARG A 311 -21.89 -15.92 18.68
C ARG A 311 -22.83 -16.05 17.48
N PRO A 312 -22.96 -15.08 16.56
CA PRO A 312 -23.84 -15.21 15.41
C PRO A 312 -23.44 -16.39 14.51
N SER A 313 -22.13 -16.56 14.26
CA SER A 313 -21.60 -17.66 13.46
C SER A 313 -21.83 -19.02 14.10
N VAL A 314 -21.65 -19.13 15.43
CA VAL A 314 -21.91 -20.37 16.17
C VAL A 314 -23.40 -20.72 16.15
N ILE A 315 -24.29 -19.75 16.37
CA ILE A 315 -25.74 -19.96 16.32
C ILE A 315 -26.15 -20.41 14.91
N TYR A 316 -25.66 -19.75 13.86
CA TYR A 316 -25.90 -20.14 12.47
C TYR A 316 -25.39 -21.57 12.18
N TRP A 317 -24.19 -21.91 12.65
CA TRP A 317 -23.62 -23.24 12.50
C TRP A 317 -24.43 -24.32 13.22
N LEU A 318 -24.97 -24.03 14.41
CA LEU A 318 -25.85 -24.93 15.15
C LEU A 318 -27.23 -25.09 14.47
N LYS A 319 -27.76 -24.02 13.87
CA LYS A 319 -29.06 -24.02 13.16
C LYS A 319 -29.02 -24.72 11.81
N SER A 320 -27.89 -24.72 11.11
CA SER A 320 -27.74 -25.26 9.74
C SER A 320 -27.67 -26.80 9.62
N GLY A 321 -27.78 -27.53 10.73
CA GLY A 321 -28.37 -28.88 10.82
C GLY A 321 -27.82 -30.01 9.92
N ASN A 322 -26.86 -30.80 10.45
CA ASN A 322 -26.82 -32.29 10.45
C ASN A 322 -25.44 -32.80 10.93
N ARG A 323 -24.92 -32.28 12.03
CA ARG A 323 -23.62 -32.75 12.56
C ARG A 323 -23.74 -33.01 14.06
N HIS A 324 -23.40 -34.23 14.45
CA HIS A 324 -23.38 -34.65 15.85
C HIS A 324 -22.40 -33.76 16.63
N LEU A 325 -22.89 -33.08 17.67
CA LEU A 325 -22.06 -32.38 18.67
C LEU A 325 -21.09 -33.31 19.41
N THR A 326 -21.17 -34.62 19.17
CA THR A 326 -20.32 -35.64 19.77
C THR A 326 -19.13 -35.98 18.88
N HIS A 327 -18.24 -35.03 18.60
CA HIS A 327 -16.85 -35.45 18.44
C HIS A 327 -16.34 -35.66 19.86
N LYS A 328 -16.39 -36.91 20.34
CA LYS A 328 -15.58 -37.29 21.51
C LYS A 328 -14.15 -36.90 21.15
N LEU A 329 -13.64 -35.84 21.76
CA LEU A 329 -12.21 -35.55 21.70
C LEU A 329 -11.52 -36.81 22.19
N PRO A 330 -10.48 -37.31 21.50
CA PRO A 330 -9.79 -38.51 21.92
C PRO A 330 -9.41 -38.32 23.39
N VAL A 331 -9.94 -39.20 24.24
CA VAL A 331 -9.55 -39.28 25.64
C VAL A 331 -8.04 -39.41 25.62
N LYS A 332 -7.35 -38.48 26.29
CA LYS A 332 -5.89 -38.47 26.40
C LYS A 332 -5.39 -39.90 26.59
N ALA A 333 -4.76 -40.45 25.55
CA ALA A 333 -3.81 -41.52 25.78
C ALA A 333 -2.75 -40.89 26.69
N THR A 334 -2.53 -41.58 27.79
CA THR A 334 -1.59 -41.27 28.86
C THR A 334 -0.31 -40.64 28.35
N SER A 335 0.10 -39.59 29.04
CA SER A 335 1.37 -38.91 28.90
C SER A 335 2.51 -39.90 28.90
N GLU A 336 3.18 -40.07 27.76
CA GLU A 336 4.61 -40.30 27.64
C GLU A 336 4.97 -40.30 26.15
N ALA A 337 6.02 -39.55 25.82
CA ALA A 337 6.55 -39.23 24.49
C ALA A 337 5.92 -38.02 23.76
N VAL A 338 6.82 -37.21 23.19
CA VAL A 338 6.64 -35.95 22.47
C VAL A 338 6.65 -34.68 23.34
N ALA A 339 7.67 -34.57 24.17
CA ALA A 339 8.25 -33.28 24.51
C ALA A 339 9.38 -32.98 23.53
N THR A 340 9.07 -32.38 22.37
CA THR A 340 9.99 -31.49 21.64
C THR A 340 9.24 -30.81 20.49
N HIS A 341 9.30 -29.47 20.48
CA HIS A 341 8.96 -28.56 19.39
C HIS A 341 7.47 -28.23 19.13
N SER A 342 6.98 -27.21 19.84
CA SER A 342 6.10 -26.15 19.29
C SER A 342 5.86 -25.10 20.38
N GLN A 343 6.72 -24.07 20.45
CA GLN A 343 6.40 -22.85 21.19
C GLN A 343 5.40 -22.01 20.39
N ASP A 344 4.39 -21.53 21.12
CA ASP A 344 3.47 -20.43 20.84
C ASP A 344 2.68 -20.43 19.52
N ARG A 345 1.55 -21.15 19.58
CA ARG A 345 0.27 -20.56 19.14
C ARG A 345 -0.71 -20.72 20.27
N ASP A 346 -1.08 -19.62 20.90
CA ASP A 346 -2.18 -19.56 21.85
C ASP A 346 -3.48 -19.79 21.07
N VAL A 347 -3.80 -21.07 20.84
CA VAL A 347 -5.12 -21.48 20.40
C VAL A 347 -6.01 -21.30 21.61
N THR A 348 -6.66 -20.13 21.72
CA THR A 348 -7.62 -19.87 22.79
C THR A 348 -8.59 -21.04 22.85
N ASN A 349 -8.49 -21.82 23.92
CA ASN A 349 -9.32 -22.99 24.11
C ASN A 349 -10.77 -22.50 24.18
N VAL A 350 -11.55 -22.70 23.12
CA VAL A 350 -12.93 -22.17 23.00
C VAL A 350 -13.91 -22.94 23.91
N ARG A 351 -13.43 -23.99 24.58
CA ARG A 351 -14.22 -24.85 25.47
C ARG A 351 -14.91 -24.10 26.62
N PRO A 352 -14.25 -23.20 27.37
CA PRO A 352 -14.88 -22.45 28.45
C PRO A 352 -15.95 -21.51 27.90
N LEU A 353 -15.67 -20.84 26.76
CA LEU A 353 -16.63 -19.94 26.10
C LEU A 353 -17.90 -20.68 25.63
N LEU A 354 -17.75 -21.87 25.06
CA LEU A 354 -18.89 -22.71 24.68
C LEU A 354 -19.66 -23.23 25.90
N GLN A 355 -18.96 -23.61 26.98
CA GLN A 355 -19.58 -24.07 28.22
C GLN A 355 -20.32 -22.95 28.95
N ASP A 356 -19.77 -21.74 28.96
CA ASP A 356 -20.39 -20.55 29.53
C ASP A 356 -21.60 -20.11 28.71
N LEU A 357 -21.52 -20.18 27.38
CA LEU A 357 -22.66 -19.92 26.51
C LEU A 357 -23.79 -20.93 26.76
N VAL A 358 -23.47 -22.23 26.83
CA VAL A 358 -24.45 -23.30 27.14
C VAL A 358 -25.04 -23.13 28.53
N LYS A 359 -24.25 -22.74 29.54
CA LYS A 359 -24.75 -22.42 30.88
C LYS A 359 -25.65 -21.19 30.89
N SER A 360 -25.26 -20.11 30.19
CA SER A 360 -26.06 -18.88 30.12
C SER A 360 -27.41 -19.09 29.43
N LEU A 361 -27.52 -20.14 28.61
CA LEU A 361 -28.75 -20.56 27.95
C LEU A 361 -29.55 -21.61 28.75
N GLY A 362 -29.15 -21.93 29.98
CA GLY A 362 -29.88 -22.85 30.87
C GLY A 362 -29.52 -24.34 30.72
N GLY A 363 -28.37 -24.67 30.10
CA GLY A 363 -27.97 -26.04 29.79
C GLY A 363 -28.32 -26.45 28.35
N GLU A 364 -27.76 -27.57 27.87
CA GLU A 364 -27.89 -27.98 26.46
C GLU A 364 -29.34 -28.18 26.00
N GLU A 365 -30.20 -28.67 26.89
CA GLU A 365 -31.58 -29.01 26.59
C GLU A 365 -32.48 -27.78 26.56
N ALA A 366 -32.28 -26.84 27.50
CA ALA A 366 -32.94 -25.54 27.52
C ALA A 366 -32.46 -24.63 26.38
N ALA A 367 -31.17 -24.70 26.03
CA ALA A 367 -30.61 -24.00 24.88
C ALA A 367 -31.24 -24.50 23.56
N ARG A 368 -31.40 -25.83 23.41
CA ARG A 368 -32.09 -26.43 22.25
C ARG A 368 -33.57 -26.05 22.20
N ALA A 369 -34.25 -25.98 23.33
CA ALA A 369 -35.66 -25.59 23.41
C ALA A 369 -35.85 -24.10 23.05
N LYS A 370 -35.07 -23.18 23.64
CA LYS A 370 -35.08 -21.74 23.30
C LYS A 370 -34.71 -21.49 21.84
N LEU A 371 -33.75 -22.23 21.30
CA LEU A 371 -33.35 -22.12 19.88
C LEU A 371 -34.45 -22.62 18.93
N LYS A 372 -35.26 -23.61 19.33
CA LYS A 372 -36.45 -24.05 18.58
C LYS A 372 -37.60 -23.03 18.67
N GLU A 373 -37.80 -22.44 19.83
CA GLU A 373 -38.84 -21.43 20.06
C GLU A 373 -38.56 -20.15 19.25
N MET A 374 -37.30 -19.67 19.25
CA MET A 374 -36.85 -18.55 18.41
C MET A 374 -36.88 -18.86 16.90
N ALA A 375 -36.86 -20.14 16.50
CA ALA A 375 -37.00 -20.55 15.10
C ALA A 375 -38.46 -20.64 14.64
N SER A 376 -39.41 -20.61 15.59
CA SER A 376 -40.86 -20.68 15.32
C SER A 376 -41.49 -19.30 15.19
N SER A 377 -40.73 -18.23 15.50
CA SER A 377 -41.23 -16.86 15.68
C SER A 377 -40.70 -15.85 14.66
N GLU A 378 -40.24 -16.27 13.48
CA GLU A 378 -39.94 -15.32 12.39
C GLU A 378 -41.23 -14.96 11.62
N PRO A 379 -41.54 -13.66 11.43
CA PRO A 379 -42.59 -13.24 10.51
C PRO A 379 -42.17 -13.56 9.08
N SER A 380 -43.13 -14.01 8.26
CA SER A 380 -42.97 -14.13 6.82
C SER A 380 -42.58 -12.77 6.21
N GLY A 381 -41.32 -12.62 5.82
CA GLY A 381 -40.81 -11.40 5.20
C GLY A 381 -39.56 -11.70 4.40
N SER A 382 -39.72 -11.73 3.09
CA SER A 382 -38.64 -11.70 2.11
C SER A 382 -37.74 -10.49 2.36
N ASP A 383 -36.49 -10.71 2.76
CA ASP A 383 -35.43 -9.74 2.50
C ASP A 383 -34.13 -10.48 2.18
N GLN A 384 -33.91 -10.63 0.88
CA GLN A 384 -32.61 -10.89 0.30
C GLN A 384 -31.65 -9.81 0.82
N CYS A 385 -30.69 -10.22 1.63
CA CYS A 385 -29.52 -9.40 1.94
C CYS A 385 -28.66 -9.28 0.67
N ARG A 386 -29.08 -8.37 -0.23
CA ARG A 386 -28.22 -7.74 -1.23
C ARG A 386 -27.40 -6.70 -0.47
N LEU A 387 -26.12 -6.98 -0.27
CA LEU A 387 -25.12 -5.95 -0.02
C LEU A 387 -24.03 -6.12 -1.07
N MET A 388 -23.78 -4.99 -1.76
CA MET A 388 -22.95 -4.81 -2.95
C MET A 388 -21.52 -5.33 -2.80
#